data_AF-A0A2V7JS28-F1
#
_entry.id   AF-A0A2V7JS28-F1
#
_cell.length_a   1.000
_cell.length_b   1.000
_cell.length_c   1.000
_cell.angle_alpha   90.00
_cell.angle_beta   90.00
_cell.angle_gamma   90.00
#
_symmetry.space_group_name_H-M   'P 1'
#
loop_
_entity.id
_entity.type
_entity.pdbx_description
1 polymer ?
#
loop_
_entity_poly.entity_id
_entity_poly.type
_entity_poly.pdbx_seq_one_letter_code
_entity_poly.pdbx_strand_id
1 'polypeptide(L)'
;MSATDYFDFAISMCLAFGAVFEVPIAILALTALGLITPQFLSKYRRHAIVVCLTAAAFITPGADPYSLFALAIPLYFLYELSVFVATFAWRKRHKRDTTQEEEDRTPQRLGARA
;
A
#
# COMPACT_ATOMS: atom_id res chain seq x y z
N MET A 1 -26.18 -18.92 -19.22
CA MET A 1 -25.88 -18.04 -18.08
C MET A 1 -26.89 -16.91 -18.15
N SER A 2 -27.80 -16.84 -17.19
CA SER A 2 -28.88 -15.83 -17.19
C SER A 2 -28.27 -14.46 -16.88
N ALA A 3 -28.91 -13.37 -17.31
CA ALA A 3 -28.39 -12.02 -17.07
C ALA A 3 -28.06 -11.77 -15.58
N THR A 4 -28.84 -12.35 -14.67
CA THR A 4 -28.63 -12.31 -13.22
C THR A 4 -27.27 -12.86 -12.78
N ASP A 5 -26.83 -14.00 -13.33
CA ASP A 5 -25.54 -14.60 -12.98
C ASP A 5 -24.36 -13.68 -13.36
N TYR A 6 -24.50 -12.96 -14.47
CA TYR A 6 -23.50 -12.02 -14.95
C TYR A 6 -23.41 -10.78 -14.05
N PHE A 7 -24.57 -10.26 -13.62
CA PHE A 7 -24.62 -9.15 -12.67
C PHE A 7 -24.11 -9.55 -11.29
N ASP A 8 -24.45 -10.73 -10.78
CA ASP A 8 -23.95 -11.22 -9.50
C ASP A 8 -22.43 -11.41 -9.52
N PHE A 9 -21.88 -11.95 -10.62
CA PHE A 9 -20.45 -12.04 -10.82
C PHE A 9 -19.78 -10.65 -10.87
N ALA A 10 -20.34 -9.71 -11.63
CA ALA A 10 -19.80 -8.36 -11.74
C ALA A 10 -19.85 -7.60 -10.40
N ILE A 11 -20.93 -7.73 -9.63
CA ILE A 11 -21.08 -7.12 -8.31
C ILE A 11 -20.06 -7.70 -7.33
N SER A 12 -19.89 -9.03 -7.32
CA SER A 12 -18.88 -9.71 -6.49
C SER A 12 -17.47 -9.21 -6.81
N MET A 13 -17.14 -9.09 -8.11
CA MET A 13 -15.85 -8.57 -8.56
C MET A 13 -15.64 -7.10 -8.12
N CYS A 14 -16.65 -6.25 -8.27
CA CYS A 14 -16.61 -4.86 -7.80
C CYS A 14 -16.36 -4.76 -6.28
N LEU A 15 -17.05 -5.57 -5.47
CA LEU A 15 -16.86 -5.62 -4.02
C LEU A 15 -15.46 -6.09 -3.66
N ALA A 16 -14.96 -7.13 -4.32
CA ALA A 16 -13.62 -7.65 -4.07
C ALA A 16 -12.52 -6.65 -4.44
N PHE A 17 -12.65 -5.95 -5.58
CA PHE A 17 -11.75 -4.85 -5.93
C PHE A 17 -11.79 -3.73 -4.89
N GLY A 18 -12.98 -3.32 -4.44
CA GLY A 18 -13.14 -2.32 -3.39
C GLY A 18 -12.41 -2.71 -2.09
N ALA A 19 -12.54 -3.97 -1.66
CA ALA A 19 -11.84 -4.49 -0.50
C ALA A 19 -10.31 -4.48 -0.68
N VAL A 20 -9.81 -4.81 -1.86
CA VAL A 20 -8.35 -4.72 -2.13
C VAL A 20 -7.86 -3.27 -2.10
N PHE A 21 -8.67 -2.31 -2.55
CA PHE A 21 -8.35 -0.88 -2.48
C PHE A 21 -8.27 -0.33 -1.03
N GLU A 22 -8.73 -1.07 -0.03
CA GLU A 22 -8.56 -0.71 1.38
C GLU A 22 -7.13 -0.98 1.88
N VAL A 23 -6.50 -2.06 1.41
CA VAL A 23 -5.12 -2.44 1.74
C VAL A 23 -4.10 -1.31 1.51
N PRO A 24 -4.05 -0.62 0.36
CA PRO A 24 -3.09 0.46 0.13
C PRO A 24 -3.32 1.65 1.07
N ILE A 25 -4.57 1.99 1.38
CA ILE A 25 -4.91 3.03 2.36
C ILE A 25 -4.45 2.61 3.77
N ALA A 26 -4.70 1.36 4.15
CA ALA A 26 -4.25 0.82 5.42
C ALA A 26 -2.72 0.87 5.55
N ILE A 27 -1.98 0.45 4.52
CA ILE A 27 -0.50 0.52 4.51
C ILE A 27 -0.02 1.97 4.69
N LEU A 28 -0.64 2.93 4.01
CA LEU A 28 -0.30 4.35 4.15
C LEU A 28 -0.61 4.86 5.56
N ALA A 29 -1.76 4.49 6.14
CA ALA A 29 -2.12 4.85 7.50
C ALA A 29 -1.13 4.27 8.53
N LEU A 30 -0.80 2.97 8.43
CA LEU A 30 0.15 2.32 9.33
C LEU A 30 1.58 2.90 9.17
N THR A 31 1.98 3.24 7.95
CA THR A 31 3.27 3.90 7.70
C THR A 31 3.27 5.32 8.26
N ALA A 32 2.16 6.05 8.14
CA ALA A 32 2.01 7.40 8.68
C ALA A 32 2.03 7.43 10.22
N LEU A 33 1.54 6.36 10.86
CA LEU A 33 1.63 6.13 12.31
C LEU A 33 3.02 5.65 12.76
N GLY A 34 3.93 5.33 11.84
CA GLY A 34 5.27 4.82 12.14
C GLY A 34 5.33 3.34 12.54
N LEU A 35 4.21 2.61 12.46
CA LEU A 35 4.13 1.19 12.83
C LEU A 35 4.81 0.27 11.79
N ILE A 36 4.83 0.68 10.52
CA ILE A 36 5.42 -0.09 9.43
C ILE A 36 6.48 0.75 8.71
N THR A 37 7.67 0.18 8.54
CA THR A 37 8.76 0.77 7.76
C THR A 37 8.67 0.31 6.30
N PRO A 38 8.92 1.17 5.30
CA PRO A 38 8.98 0.75 3.89
C PRO A 38 9.99 -0.38 3.61
N GLN A 39 11.03 -0.49 4.44
CA GLN A 39 12.00 -1.58 4.42
C GLN A 39 11.36 -2.94 4.74
N PHE A 40 10.42 -2.97 5.69
CA PHE A 40 9.62 -4.14 6.04
C PHE A 40 8.68 -4.54 4.91
N LEU A 41 8.01 -3.56 4.28
CA LEU A 41 7.15 -3.79 3.11
C LEU A 41 7.93 -4.38 1.93
N SER A 42 9.14 -3.89 1.67
CA SER A 42 9.99 -4.43 0.60
C SER A 42 10.42 -5.89 0.86
N LYS A 43 10.61 -6.29 2.13
CA LYS A 43 10.91 -7.69 2.48
C LYS A 43 9.70 -8.62 2.29
N TYR A 44 8.49 -8.08 2.36
CA TYR A 44 7.22 -8.82 2.21
C TYR A 44 6.71 -8.92 0.76
N ARG A 45 7.47 -8.47 -0.25
CA ARG A 45 7.11 -8.58 -1.69
C ARG A 45 6.61 -9.96 -2.11
N ARG A 46 7.22 -11.04 -1.60
CA ARG A 46 6.79 -12.43 -1.89
C ARG A 46 5.39 -12.75 -1.37
N HIS A 47 4.98 -12.16 -0.24
CA HIS A 47 3.64 -12.35 0.30
C HIS A 47 2.60 -11.57 -0.49
N ALA A 48 2.94 -10.38 -0.98
CA ALA A 48 2.04 -9.58 -1.82
C ALA A 48 1.66 -10.32 -3.11
N ILE A 49 2.63 -10.97 -3.76
CA ILE A 49 2.37 -11.79 -4.95
C ILE A 49 1.38 -12.92 -4.63
N VAL A 50 1.57 -13.63 -3.51
CA VAL A 50 0.66 -14.70 -3.09
C VAL A 50 -0.73 -14.16 -2.76
N VAL A 51 -0.83 -13.02 -2.07
CA VAL A 51 -2.13 -12.39 -1.75
C VAL A 51 -2.86 -11.93 -3.02
N CYS A 52 -2.16 -11.32 -3.97
CA CYS A 52 -2.75 -10.90 -5.25
C CYS A 52 -3.23 -12.11 -6.07
N LEU A 53 -2.45 -13.19 -6.12
CA LEU A 53 -2.84 -14.44 -6.79
C LEU A 53 -4.03 -15.10 -6.10
N THR A 54 -4.03 -15.17 -4.77
CA THR A 54 -5.15 -15.72 -4.00
C THR A 54 -6.41 -14.89 -4.17
N ALA A 55 -6.33 -13.56 -4.10
CA ALA A 55 -7.46 -12.67 -4.35
C ALA A 55 -8.01 -12.84 -5.78
N ALA A 56 -7.13 -12.87 -6.78
CA ALA A 56 -7.52 -13.12 -8.17
C ALA A 56 -8.17 -14.49 -8.35
N ALA A 57 -7.69 -15.53 -7.67
CA ALA A 57 -8.26 -16.88 -7.71
C ALA A 57 -9.64 -16.95 -7.04
N PHE A 58 -9.87 -16.21 -5.94
CA PHE A 58 -11.18 -16.12 -5.30
C PHE A 58 -12.20 -15.35 -6.17
N ILE A 59 -11.74 -14.31 -6.86
CA ILE A 59 -12.59 -13.50 -7.74
C ILE A 59 -12.92 -14.23 -9.04
N THR A 60 -12.01 -15.03 -9.56
CA THR A 60 -12.14 -15.66 -10.89
C THR A 60 -12.57 -17.13 -10.73
N PRO A 61 -13.86 -17.48 -10.83
CA PRO A 61 -14.33 -18.85 -10.60
C PRO A 61 -13.81 -19.87 -11.62
N GLY A 62 -13.32 -19.42 -12.79
CA GLY A 62 -12.73 -20.28 -13.82
C GLY A 62 -11.30 -20.73 -13.54
N ALA A 63 -10.56 -20.03 -12.66
CA ALA A 63 -9.14 -20.31 -12.37
C ALA A 63 -8.25 -20.50 -13.63
N ASP A 64 -8.57 -19.83 -14.75
CA ASP A 64 -7.77 -19.91 -15.97
C ASP A 64 -6.47 -19.12 -15.78
N PRO A 65 -5.29 -19.65 -16.17
CA PRO A 65 -4.01 -18.96 -15.97
C PRO A 65 -3.99 -17.56 -16.63
N TYR A 66 -4.55 -17.42 -17.82
CA TYR A 66 -4.58 -16.15 -18.54
C TYR A 66 -5.40 -15.07 -17.82
N SER A 67 -6.65 -15.40 -17.44
CA SER A 67 -7.53 -14.47 -16.70
C SER A 67 -6.97 -14.14 -15.31
N LEU A 68 -6.36 -15.14 -14.65
CA LEU A 68 -5.71 -14.95 -13.36
C LEU A 68 -4.56 -13.93 -13.45
N PHE A 69 -3.66 -14.08 -14.43
CA PHE A 69 -2.57 -13.11 -14.61
C PHE A 69 -3.08 -11.74 -15.08
N ALA A 70 -4.10 -11.69 -15.94
CA ALA A 70 -4.71 -10.43 -16.37
C ALA A 70 -5.26 -9.59 -15.21
N LEU A 71 -5.73 -10.24 -14.13
CA LEU A 71 -6.24 -9.59 -12.91
C LEU A 71 -5.14 -9.41 -11.84
N ALA A 72 -4.24 -10.38 -11.69
CA ALA A 72 -3.14 -10.31 -10.73
C ALA A 72 -2.13 -9.21 -11.06
N ILE A 73 -1.85 -8.94 -12.35
CA ILE A 73 -0.95 -7.85 -12.78
C ILE A 73 -1.41 -6.48 -12.25
N PRO A 74 -2.66 -6.02 -12.51
CA PRO A 74 -3.12 -4.73 -12.00
C PRO A 74 -3.21 -4.69 -10.47
N LEU A 75 -3.57 -5.79 -9.81
CA LEU A 75 -3.54 -5.88 -8.34
C LEU A 75 -2.12 -5.71 -7.77
N TYR A 76 -1.15 -6.40 -8.37
CA TYR A 76 0.25 -6.28 -7.99
C TYR A 76 0.78 -4.86 -8.24
N PHE A 77 0.39 -4.25 -9.36
CA PHE A 77 0.75 -2.87 -9.67
C PHE A 77 0.22 -1.88 -8.63
N LEU A 78 -1.03 -2.06 -8.17
CA LEU A 78 -1.63 -1.29 -7.08
C LEU A 78 -0.84 -1.42 -5.78
N TYR A 79 -0.41 -2.64 -5.44
CA TYR A 79 0.44 -2.87 -4.27
C TYR A 79 1.79 -2.17 -4.39
N GLU A 80 2.46 -2.30 -5.55
CA GLU A 80 3.75 -1.66 -5.81
C GLU A 80 3.63 -0.13 -5.70
N LEU A 81 2.53 0.45 -6.21
CA LEU A 81 2.24 1.88 -6.09
C LEU A 81 2.06 2.31 -4.63
N SER A 82 1.36 1.50 -3.82
CA SER A 82 1.20 1.77 -2.39
C SER A 82 2.54 1.79 -1.65
N VAL A 83 3.40 0.79 -1.90
CA VAL A 83 4.75 0.72 -1.31
C VAL A 83 5.59 1.92 -1.74
N PHE A 84 5.47 2.36 -2.99
CA PHE A 84 6.18 3.54 -3.50
C PHE A 84 5.73 4.82 -2.76
N VAL A 85 4.42 5.04 -2.62
CA VAL A 85 3.86 6.20 -1.90
C VAL A 85 4.23 6.14 -0.42
N ALA A 86 4.17 4.97 0.22
CA ALA A 86 4.59 4.77 1.61
C ALA A 86 6.07 5.11 1.82
N THR A 87 6.94 4.69 0.90
CA THR A 87 8.37 5.00 0.92
C THR A 87 8.62 6.50 0.77
N PHE A 88 7.89 7.16 -0.15
CA PHE A 88 7.98 8.60 -0.34
C PHE A 88 7.51 9.38 0.89
N ALA A 89 6.38 8.98 1.49
CA ALA A 89 5.84 9.57 2.70
C ALA A 89 6.79 9.42 3.89
N TRP A 90 7.40 8.24 4.06
CA TRP A 90 8.37 7.98 5.12
C TRP A 90 9.64 8.82 4.97
N ARG A 91 10.15 8.98 3.74
CA ARG A 91 11.32 9.84 3.46
C ARG A 91 11.04 11.31 3.72
N LYS A 92 9.80 11.77 3.53
CA LYS A 92 9.37 13.14 3.83
C LYS A 92 9.29 13.41 5.35
N ARG A 93 8.98 12.39 6.16
CA ARG A 93 8.98 12.49 7.64
C ARG A 93 10.41 12.56 8.20
N HIS A 94 11.33 11.72 7.72
CA HIS A 94 12.74 11.77 8.12
C HIS A 94 13.43 13.10 7.77
N LYS A 95 12.94 13.82 6.75
CA LYS A 95 13.44 15.15 6.42
C LYS A 95 12.88 16.26 7.33
N ARG A 96 11.81 16.01 8.09
CA ARG A 96 11.21 16.98 9.03
C ARG A 96 11.83 16.86 10.42
N ASP A 97 12.25 15.67 10.83
CA ASP A 97 12.92 15.47 12.11
C ASP A 97 14.32 16.13 12.11
N THR A 98 15.07 16.07 11.01
CA THR A 98 16.37 16.77 10.91
C THR A 98 16.24 18.30 10.86
N THR A 99 15.14 18.85 10.34
CA THR A 99 14.94 20.31 10.30
C THR A 99 14.45 20.88 11.64
N GLN A 100 13.71 20.11 12.44
CA GLN A 100 13.28 20.54 13.77
C GLN A 100 14.40 20.54 14.81
N GLU A 101 15.39 19.65 14.70
CA GLU A 101 16.55 19.64 15.61
C GLU A 101 17.54 20.81 15.38
N GLU A 102 17.62 21.35 14.16
CA GLU A 102 18.48 22.51 13.85
C GLU A 102 17.85 23.84 14.28
N GLU A 103 16.52 23.96 14.22
CA GLU A 103 15.80 25.19 14.62
C GLU A 103 15.77 25.36 16.16
N ASP A 104 15.72 24.27 16.94
CA ASP A 104 15.72 24.30 18.41
C ASP A 104 17.11 24.51 19.05
N ARG A 105 18.22 24.30 18.31
CA ARG A 105 19.59 24.62 18.80
C ARG A 105 19.99 26.08 18.66
N THR A 106 19.25 26.88 17.90
CA THR A 106 19.67 28.25 17.55
C THR A 106 19.47 29.30 18.66
N PRO A 107 18.52 29.22 19.63
CA PRO A 107 18.39 30.27 20.65
C PRO A 107 19.40 30.17 21.81
N GLN A 108 20.00 29.00 22.10
CA GLN A 108 20.79 28.82 23.32
C GLN A 108 22.23 29.34 23.26
N ARG A 109 22.73 29.73 22.07
CA ARG A 109 24.11 30.24 21.92
C ARG A 109 24.26 31.75 22.16
N LEU A 110 23.16 32.50 22.25
CA LEU A 110 23.21 33.95 22.44
C LEU A 110 23.25 34.39 23.92
N GLY A 111 22.83 33.52 24.86
CA GLY A 111 22.77 33.83 26.30
C GLY A 111 24.03 33.52 27.12
N ALA A 112 25.03 32.84 26.54
CA ALA A 112 26.25 32.42 27.24
C ALA A 112 27.43 33.41 27.10
N ARG A 113 27.14 34.66 26.67
CA ARG A 113 28.13 35.72 26.44
C ARG A 113 27.78 37.04 27.16
N ALA A 114 27.01 36.98 28.25
CA ALA A 114 26.78 38.10 29.15
C ALA A 114 27.72 38.02 30.35
#